data_AF-A0AAU9K033-F1
#
_entry.id   AF-A0AAU9K033-F1
#
_cell.length_a   1.000
_cell.length_b   1.000
_cell.length_c   1.000
_cell.angle_alpha   90.00
_cell.angle_beta   90.00
_cell.angle_gamma   90.00
#
_symmetry.space_group_name_H-M   'P 1'
#
loop_
_entity.id
_entity.type
_entity.pdbx_description
1 polymer ?
#
loop_
_entity_poly.entity_id
_entity_poly.type
_entity_poly.pdbx_seq_one_letter_code
_entity_poly.pdbx_strand_id
1 'polypeptide(L)'
;MSNPDEYISVMIESDEAFRSQFDPSSQSYHNGDPTPVPLGGERVPESMPTAYDPNGYQQDTPMDPAYYYLSDARNLFLNFKKALSQICPNVEAVMRARKFKDPVKKQQEMEKRHMGLLQSLEVAQGIAVELSQYVDVIPDYGEVINEVFQRGLVEYNSKDEYGEYMRYMTLLTQRVFKDSQDILMRMKVIKSQS
;
A
#
# COMPACT_ATOMS: atom_id res chain seq x y z
N MET A 1 13.21 -29.88 -18.43
CA MET A 1 13.84 -29.54 -17.15
C MET A 1 15.16 -28.88 -17.49
N SER A 2 15.25 -27.56 -17.36
CA SER A 2 16.44 -26.77 -17.70
C SER A 2 17.56 -27.09 -16.69
N ASN A 3 18.78 -27.27 -17.19
CA ASN A 3 19.91 -27.73 -16.38
C ASN A 3 20.32 -26.59 -15.41
N PRO A 4 20.37 -26.81 -14.08
CA PRO A 4 20.69 -25.75 -13.10
C PRO A 4 22.02 -25.04 -13.38
N ASP A 5 22.99 -25.73 -13.97
CA ASP A 5 24.29 -25.16 -14.34
C ASP A 5 24.19 -24.08 -15.45
N GLU A 6 23.21 -24.22 -16.34
CA GLU A 6 22.96 -23.30 -17.46
C GLU A 6 22.31 -21.99 -16.98
N TYR A 7 21.59 -22.04 -15.86
CA TYR A 7 21.02 -20.84 -15.24
C TYR A 7 22.08 -20.03 -14.47
N ILE A 8 23.00 -20.73 -13.80
CA ILE A 8 24.10 -20.11 -13.07
C ILE A 8 25.07 -19.42 -14.03
N SER A 9 25.39 -20.05 -15.18
CA SER A 9 26.24 -19.42 -16.20
C SER A 9 25.62 -18.16 -16.79
N VAL A 10 24.31 -18.18 -17.11
CA VAL A 10 23.58 -17.01 -17.64
C VAL A 10 23.53 -15.86 -16.64
N MET A 11 23.41 -16.15 -15.33
CA MET A 11 23.47 -15.12 -14.29
C MET A 11 24.85 -14.49 -14.17
N ILE A 12 25.92 -15.28 -14.26
CA ILE A 12 27.31 -14.78 -14.19
C ILE A 12 27.64 -13.93 -15.42
N GLU A 13 27.27 -14.39 -16.62
CA GLU A 13 27.46 -13.63 -17.86
C GLU A 13 26.67 -12.31 -17.86
N SER A 14 25.47 -12.30 -17.28
CA SER A 14 24.67 -11.09 -17.11
C SER A 14 25.29 -10.10 -16.11
N ASP A 15 25.95 -10.59 -15.06
CA ASP A 15 26.58 -9.74 -14.04
C ASP A 15 27.88 -9.13 -14.55
N GLU A 16 28.66 -9.88 -15.33
CA GLU A 16 29.85 -9.37 -16.02
C GLU A 16 29.49 -8.31 -17.08
N ALA A 17 28.44 -8.55 -17.88
CA ALA A 17 27.94 -7.58 -18.87
C ALA A 17 27.33 -6.32 -18.22
N PHE A 18 26.81 -6.45 -17.00
CA PHE A 18 26.34 -5.28 -16.24
C PHE A 18 27.53 -4.47 -15.70
N ARG A 19 28.52 -5.14 -15.11
CA ARG A 19 29.73 -4.49 -14.58
C ARG A 19 30.54 -3.77 -15.66
N SER A 20 30.61 -4.36 -16.85
CA SER A 20 31.34 -3.77 -17.97
C SER A 20 30.74 -2.45 -18.47
N GLN A 21 29.48 -2.13 -18.15
CA GLN A 21 28.88 -0.82 -18.48
C GLN A 21 29.41 0.33 -17.61
N PHE A 22 30.03 0.00 -16.47
CA PHE A 22 30.58 0.97 -15.51
C PHE A 22 32.11 1.01 -15.52
N ASP A 23 32.77 0.15 -16.30
CA ASP A 23 34.22 0.17 -16.49
C ASP A 23 34.59 1.12 -17.64
N PRO A 24 35.30 2.24 -17.38
CA PRO A 24 35.68 3.21 -18.41
C PRO A 24 36.58 2.64 -19.51
N SER A 25 37.23 1.50 -19.27
CA SER A 25 38.08 0.81 -20.24
C SER A 25 37.32 -0.20 -21.11
N SER A 26 36.03 -0.46 -20.80
CA SER A 26 35.18 -1.38 -21.54
C SER A 26 34.54 -0.72 -22.77
N GLN A 27 34.43 -1.47 -23.86
CA GLN A 27 33.70 -1.05 -25.06
C GLN A 27 32.19 -0.83 -24.80
N SER A 28 31.65 -1.44 -23.74
CA SER A 28 30.24 -1.29 -23.34
C SER A 28 29.98 -0.18 -22.32
N TYR A 29 31.01 0.61 -21.96
CA TYR A 29 30.88 1.74 -21.03
C TYR A 29 29.76 2.68 -21.49
N HIS A 30 28.77 2.95 -20.63
CA HIS A 30 27.55 3.71 -20.97
C HIS A 30 26.86 3.25 -22.26
N ASN A 31 26.70 1.93 -22.47
CA ASN A 31 26.13 1.35 -23.69
C ASN A 31 26.87 1.74 -24.99
N GLY A 32 28.17 2.00 -24.91
CA GLY A 32 28.99 2.39 -26.06
C GLY A 32 28.85 3.87 -26.44
N ASP A 33 28.26 4.70 -25.57
CA ASP A 33 28.27 6.15 -25.71
C ASP A 33 29.34 6.76 -24.79
N PRO A 34 30.57 7.02 -25.29
CA PRO A 34 31.63 7.63 -24.50
C PRO A 34 31.44 9.14 -24.32
N THR A 35 30.29 9.72 -24.75
CA THR A 35 30.04 11.16 -24.64
C THR A 35 30.12 11.57 -23.17
N PRO A 36 31.11 12.40 -22.78
CA PRO A 36 31.21 12.86 -21.41
C PRO A 36 29.95 13.65 -21.08
N VAL A 37 29.19 13.17 -20.09
CA VAL A 37 28.10 13.98 -19.54
C VAL A 37 28.75 15.23 -18.95
N PRO A 38 28.39 16.44 -19.41
CA PRO A 38 29.01 17.65 -18.91
C PRO A 38 28.82 17.74 -17.39
N LEU A 39 29.94 17.76 -16.67
CA LEU A 39 29.97 17.93 -15.21
C LEU A 39 29.55 19.37 -14.88
N GLY A 40 28.24 19.60 -14.85
CA GLY A 40 27.63 20.88 -14.49
C GLY A 40 27.74 21.95 -15.59
N GLY A 41 26.59 22.43 -16.08
CA GLY A 41 26.55 23.59 -16.97
C GLY A 41 25.26 23.72 -17.77
N GLU A 42 24.33 24.50 -17.21
CA GLU A 42 23.29 25.33 -17.88
C GLU A 42 22.23 24.71 -18.79
N ARG A 43 22.37 23.48 -19.32
CA ARG A 43 21.37 22.95 -20.24
C ARG A 43 20.16 22.39 -19.49
N VAL A 44 19.19 23.28 -19.25
CA VAL A 44 17.83 22.92 -18.83
C VAL A 44 17.19 22.11 -19.96
N PRO A 45 16.66 20.90 -19.69
CA PRO A 45 15.90 20.14 -20.69
C PRO A 45 14.73 20.99 -21.21
N GLU A 46 14.38 20.89 -22.50
CA GLU A 46 13.26 21.67 -23.09
C GLU A 46 11.91 21.44 -22.39
N SER A 47 11.77 20.34 -21.65
CA SER A 47 10.61 20.03 -20.81
C SER A 47 10.54 20.79 -19.49
N MET A 48 11.61 21.48 -19.08
CA MET A 48 11.64 22.31 -17.87
C MET A 48 11.46 23.79 -18.22
N PRO A 49 10.44 24.48 -17.67
CA PRO A 49 10.12 25.87 -18.02
C PRO A 49 11.20 26.90 -17.63
N THR A 50 12.04 26.61 -16.63
CA THR A 50 13.03 27.55 -16.09
C THR A 50 14.25 26.83 -15.51
N ALA A 51 15.42 27.47 -15.57
CA ALA A 51 16.61 27.06 -14.83
C ALA A 51 16.33 27.01 -13.33
N TYR A 52 17.00 26.09 -12.62
CA TYR A 52 16.97 26.03 -11.17
C TYR A 52 17.44 27.36 -10.59
N ASP A 53 16.59 28.05 -9.83
CA ASP A 53 16.95 29.27 -9.11
C ASP A 53 17.57 28.88 -7.75
N PRO A 54 18.89 29.01 -7.57
CA PRO A 54 19.56 28.67 -6.31
C PRO A 54 19.17 29.62 -5.15
N ASN A 55 18.52 30.75 -5.44
CA ASN A 55 17.94 31.66 -4.44
C ASN A 55 16.42 31.51 -4.33
N GLY A 56 15.81 30.67 -5.16
CA GLY A 56 14.39 30.35 -5.19
C GLY A 56 13.97 29.43 -4.05
N TYR A 57 14.51 29.65 -2.86
CA TYR A 57 13.94 29.10 -1.64
C TYR A 57 12.53 29.67 -1.53
N GLN A 58 11.54 28.93 -2.03
CA GLN A 58 10.17 29.14 -1.60
C GLN A 58 10.23 29.02 -0.08
N GLN A 59 10.01 30.14 0.61
CA GLN A 59 9.76 30.07 2.05
C GLN A 59 8.62 29.07 2.21
N ASP A 60 8.81 28.06 3.06
CA ASP A 60 7.71 27.20 3.48
C ASP A 60 6.67 28.10 4.14
N THR A 61 5.70 28.57 3.34
CA THR A 61 4.58 29.31 3.86
C THR A 61 3.89 28.37 4.84
N PRO A 62 3.77 28.74 6.13
CA PRO A 62 3.13 27.87 7.10
C PRO A 62 1.72 27.55 6.62
N MET A 63 1.48 26.27 6.32
CA MET A 63 0.17 25.81 5.86
C MET A 63 -0.84 25.98 7.00
N ASP A 64 -2.11 26.25 6.67
CA ASP A 64 -3.17 26.32 7.66
C ASP A 64 -3.19 25.05 8.55
N PRO A 65 -3.28 25.16 9.90
CA PRO A 65 -3.34 24.01 10.81
C PRO A 65 -4.42 22.96 10.43
N ALA A 66 -5.54 23.38 9.84
CA ALA A 66 -6.58 22.50 9.35
C ALA A 66 -6.10 21.58 8.22
N TYR A 67 -5.10 21.98 7.45
CA TYR A 67 -4.48 21.12 6.44
C TYR A 67 -3.85 19.87 7.07
N TYR A 68 -3.08 20.05 8.15
CA TYR A 68 -2.42 18.95 8.85
C TYR A 68 -3.43 18.02 9.50
N TYR A 69 -4.46 18.58 10.14
CA TYR A 69 -5.57 17.80 10.70
C TYR A 69 -6.26 16.90 9.67
N LEU A 70 -6.59 17.44 8.49
CA LEU A 70 -7.17 16.66 7.40
C LEU A 70 -6.19 15.67 6.77
N SER A 71 -4.91 16.02 6.69
CA SER A 71 -3.85 15.13 6.21
C SER A 71 -3.75 13.88 7.08
N ASP A 72 -3.76 14.06 8.40
CA ASP A 72 -3.68 12.96 9.35
C ASP A 72 -4.92 12.07 9.28
N ALA A 73 -6.12 12.67 9.26
CA ALA A 73 -7.38 11.95 9.06
C ALA A 73 -7.34 11.11 7.76
N ARG A 74 -6.86 11.69 6.66
CA ARG A 74 -6.75 10.99 5.36
C ARG A 74 -5.77 9.82 5.43
N ASN A 75 -4.60 10.01 6.03
CA ASN A 75 -3.60 8.95 6.16
C ASN A 75 -4.15 7.80 7.00
N LEU A 76 -4.90 8.12 8.05
CA LEU A 76 -5.56 7.14 8.89
C LEU A 76 -6.62 6.34 8.11
N PHE A 77 -7.41 6.98 7.25
CA PHE A 77 -8.33 6.29 6.31
C PHE A 77 -7.61 5.33 5.35
N LEU A 78 -6.46 5.73 4.82
CA LEU A 78 -5.68 4.87 3.93
C LEU A 78 -5.13 3.66 4.68
N ASN A 79 -4.73 3.83 5.93
CA ASN A 79 -4.31 2.73 6.80
C ASN A 79 -5.48 1.82 7.17
N PHE A 80 -6.65 2.40 7.47
CA PHE A 80 -7.88 1.65 7.71
C PHE A 80 -8.26 0.78 6.51
N LYS A 81 -8.23 1.36 5.31
CA LYS A 81 -8.45 0.64 4.05
C LYS A 81 -7.48 -0.54 3.88
N LYS A 82 -6.20 -0.33 4.18
CA LYS A 82 -5.18 -1.40 4.12
C LYS A 82 -5.49 -2.50 5.13
N ALA A 83 -5.88 -2.15 6.35
CA ALA A 83 -6.26 -3.13 7.39
C ALA A 83 -7.48 -3.96 6.97
N LEU A 84 -8.54 -3.31 6.45
CA LEU A 84 -9.72 -4.01 5.94
C LEU A 84 -9.39 -5.00 4.83
N SER A 85 -8.43 -4.65 3.97
CA SER A 85 -8.00 -5.51 2.85
C SER A 85 -7.31 -6.80 3.30
N GLN A 86 -6.80 -6.86 4.54
CA GLN A 86 -6.17 -8.07 5.10
C GLN A 86 -7.18 -9.06 5.69
N ILE A 87 -8.43 -8.65 5.93
CA ILE A 87 -9.41 -9.49 6.63
C ILE A 87 -9.87 -10.65 5.74
N CYS A 88 -10.32 -10.38 4.51
CA CYS A 88 -10.81 -11.42 3.59
C CYS A 88 -9.76 -12.54 3.35
N PRO A 89 -8.48 -12.25 3.03
CA PRO A 89 -7.46 -13.29 2.89
C PRO A 89 -7.31 -14.18 4.14
N ASN A 90 -7.44 -13.61 5.34
CA ASN A 90 -7.35 -14.37 6.59
C ASN A 90 -8.60 -15.24 6.84
N VAL A 91 -9.80 -14.73 6.56
CA VAL A 91 -11.03 -15.54 6.58
C VAL A 91 -10.91 -16.72 5.62
N GLU A 92 -10.45 -16.48 4.39
CA GLU A 92 -10.26 -17.55 3.41
C GLU A 92 -9.20 -18.56 3.87
N ALA A 93 -8.11 -18.10 4.49
CA ALA A 93 -7.08 -18.98 5.05
C ALA A 93 -7.64 -19.91 6.14
N VAL A 94 -8.51 -19.40 7.02
CA VAL A 94 -9.26 -20.20 8.00
C VAL A 94 -10.14 -21.24 7.28
N MET A 95 -10.91 -20.84 6.27
CA MET A 95 -11.73 -21.76 5.48
C MET A 95 -10.90 -22.86 4.80
N ARG A 96 -9.71 -22.53 4.28
CA ARG A 96 -8.82 -23.51 3.66
C ARG A 96 -8.22 -24.47 4.68
N ALA A 97 -7.85 -24.00 5.88
CA ALA A 97 -7.32 -24.84 6.95
C ALA A 97 -8.32 -25.94 7.37
N ARG A 98 -9.64 -25.67 7.29
CA ARG A 98 -10.67 -26.67 7.60
C ARG A 98 -10.64 -27.91 6.69
N LYS A 99 -10.06 -27.78 5.49
CA LYS A 99 -10.00 -28.84 4.48
C LYS A 99 -8.83 -29.81 4.68
N PHE A 100 -7.96 -29.58 5.66
CA PHE A 100 -6.93 -30.56 6.00
C PHE A 100 -7.57 -31.88 6.47
N LYS A 101 -7.10 -33.00 5.91
CA LYS A 101 -7.59 -34.35 6.24
C LYS A 101 -7.04 -34.84 7.58
N ASP A 102 -5.80 -34.47 7.89
CA ASP A 102 -5.15 -34.81 9.16
C ASP A 102 -5.74 -33.93 10.29
N PRO A 103 -6.35 -34.53 11.33
CA PRO A 103 -7.00 -33.78 12.40
C PRO A 103 -6.02 -32.95 13.23
N VAL A 104 -4.78 -33.41 13.46
CA VAL A 104 -3.78 -32.68 14.25
C VAL A 104 -3.32 -31.46 13.48
N LYS A 105 -2.97 -31.65 12.21
CA LYS A 105 -2.56 -30.55 11.33
C LYS A 105 -3.69 -29.55 11.09
N LYS A 106 -4.93 -30.04 10.95
CA LYS A 106 -6.12 -29.19 10.82
C LYS A 106 -6.27 -28.27 12.02
N GLN A 107 -6.19 -28.80 13.24
CA GLN A 107 -6.33 -28.00 14.45
C GLN A 107 -5.23 -26.94 14.56
N GLN A 108 -3.97 -27.32 14.35
CA GLN A 108 -2.83 -26.40 14.43
C GLN A 108 -2.93 -25.25 13.40
N GLU A 109 -3.23 -25.56 12.14
CA GLU A 109 -3.40 -24.51 11.12
C GLU A 109 -4.63 -23.66 11.40
N MET A 110 -5.74 -24.25 11.86
CA MET A 110 -6.94 -23.50 12.23
C MET A 110 -6.65 -22.46 13.31
N GLU A 111 -6.00 -22.85 14.41
CA GLU A 111 -5.62 -21.95 15.50
C GLU A 111 -4.71 -20.83 15.00
N LYS A 112 -3.67 -21.19 14.24
CA LYS A 112 -2.73 -20.22 13.67
C LYS A 112 -3.43 -19.20 12.77
N ARG A 113 -4.32 -19.65 11.86
CA ARG A 113 -5.04 -18.75 10.95
C ARG A 113 -6.09 -17.92 11.69
N HIS A 114 -6.73 -18.48 12.71
CA HIS A 114 -7.69 -17.75 13.53
C HIS A 114 -7.02 -16.62 14.31
N MET A 115 -5.82 -16.84 14.86
CA MET A 115 -5.03 -15.75 15.46
C MET A 115 -4.70 -14.64 14.46
N GLY A 116 -4.31 -14.99 13.23
CA GLY A 116 -4.03 -14.00 12.18
C GLY A 116 -5.26 -13.17 11.78
N LEU A 117 -6.45 -13.80 11.78
CA LEU A 117 -7.72 -13.12 11.56
C LEU A 117 -8.04 -12.16 12.71
N LEU A 118 -7.95 -12.61 13.96
CA LEU A 118 -8.19 -11.78 15.14
C LEU A 118 -7.25 -10.57 15.17
N GLN A 119 -5.95 -10.76 14.88
CA GLN A 119 -4.99 -9.67 14.80
C GLN A 119 -5.37 -8.65 13.72
N SER A 120 -5.82 -9.11 12.55
CA SER A 120 -6.24 -8.20 11.47
C SER A 120 -7.49 -7.40 11.83
N LEU A 121 -8.43 -8.04 12.54
CA LEU A 121 -9.63 -7.39 13.06
C LEU A 121 -9.31 -6.37 14.16
N GLU A 122 -8.41 -6.71 15.08
CA GLU A 122 -7.96 -5.83 16.16
C GLU A 122 -7.26 -4.59 15.60
N VAL A 123 -6.37 -4.75 14.61
CA VAL A 123 -5.73 -3.61 13.93
C VAL A 123 -6.78 -2.71 13.27
N ALA A 124 -7.75 -3.28 12.56
CA ALA A 124 -8.81 -2.50 11.94
C ALA A 124 -9.67 -1.75 12.99
N GLN A 125 -9.97 -2.40 14.12
CA GLN A 125 -10.69 -1.79 15.24
C GLN A 125 -9.90 -0.66 15.90
N GLY A 126 -8.61 -0.84 16.15
CA GLY A 126 -7.75 0.20 16.72
C GLY A 126 -7.73 1.46 15.86
N ILE A 127 -7.56 1.28 14.54
CA ILE A 127 -7.61 2.40 13.59
C ILE A 127 -9.00 3.06 13.57
N ALA A 128 -10.09 2.28 13.65
CA ALA A 128 -11.44 2.84 13.72
C ALA A 128 -11.68 3.68 14.99
N VAL A 129 -11.10 3.27 16.13
CA VAL A 129 -11.11 4.06 17.37
C VAL A 129 -10.33 5.35 17.20
N GLU A 130 -9.14 5.32 16.58
CA GLU A 130 -8.40 6.54 16.28
C GLU A 130 -9.16 7.47 15.33
N LEU A 131 -9.88 6.91 14.35
CA LEU A 131 -10.72 7.69 13.43
C LEU A 131 -11.84 8.44 14.17
N SER A 132 -12.35 7.93 15.30
CA SER A 132 -13.37 8.62 16.08
C SER A 132 -12.94 9.99 16.63
N GLN A 133 -11.64 10.31 16.60
CA GLN A 133 -11.13 11.64 16.95
C GLN A 133 -11.42 12.70 15.87
N TYR A 134 -11.87 12.27 14.70
CA TYR A 134 -12.10 13.10 13.50
C TYR A 134 -13.58 13.19 13.10
N VAL A 135 -14.51 12.94 14.03
CA VAL A 135 -15.96 12.87 13.79
C VAL A 135 -16.59 14.13 13.18
N ASP A 136 -15.92 15.27 13.27
CA ASP A 136 -16.32 16.53 12.65
C ASP A 136 -16.05 16.57 11.14
N VAL A 137 -15.06 15.81 10.67
CA VAL A 137 -14.65 15.78 9.26
C VAL A 137 -15.04 14.49 8.55
N ILE A 138 -15.23 13.39 9.28
CA ILE A 138 -15.48 12.05 8.73
C ILE A 138 -16.71 11.36 9.35
N PRO A 139 -17.35 10.42 8.62
CA PRO A 139 -18.41 9.59 9.19
C PRO A 139 -17.90 8.68 10.29
N ASP A 140 -18.78 8.34 11.24
CA ASP A 140 -18.49 7.31 12.23
C ASP A 140 -18.50 5.91 11.59
N TYR A 141 -17.44 5.14 11.84
CA TYR A 141 -17.25 3.78 11.37
C TYR A 141 -17.41 2.73 12.48
N GLY A 142 -17.78 3.11 13.70
CA GLY A 142 -17.94 2.22 14.85
C GLY A 142 -18.92 1.07 14.61
N GLU A 143 -20.11 1.36 14.09
CA GLU A 143 -21.08 0.31 13.75
C GLU A 143 -20.60 -0.58 12.59
N VAL A 144 -19.94 0.03 11.62
CA VAL A 144 -19.42 -0.66 10.44
C VAL A 144 -18.33 -1.65 10.83
N ILE A 145 -17.41 -1.25 11.72
CA ILE A 145 -16.34 -2.14 12.18
C ILE A 145 -16.89 -3.27 13.04
N ASN A 146 -17.92 -3.01 13.86
CA ASN A 146 -18.61 -4.06 14.60
C ASN A 146 -19.23 -5.08 13.64
N GLU A 147 -19.87 -4.63 12.56
CA GLU A 147 -20.43 -5.53 11.55
C GLU A 147 -19.34 -6.34 10.82
N VAL A 148 -18.22 -5.71 10.45
CA VAL A 148 -17.04 -6.40 9.88
C VAL A 148 -16.53 -7.49 10.82
N PHE A 149 -16.47 -7.20 12.13
CA PHE A 149 -16.01 -8.14 13.15
C PHE A 149 -16.98 -9.32 13.30
N GLN A 150 -18.27 -9.03 13.45
CA GLN A 150 -19.30 -10.06 13.57
C GLN A 150 -19.32 -10.97 12.35
N ARG A 151 -19.33 -10.41 11.14
CA ARG A 151 -19.31 -11.19 9.90
C ARG A 151 -17.99 -11.95 9.72
N GLY A 152 -16.85 -11.31 10.00
CA GLY A 152 -15.53 -11.92 9.83
C GLY A 152 -15.29 -13.16 10.70
N LEU A 153 -15.92 -13.24 11.87
CA LEU A 153 -15.86 -14.40 12.77
C LEU A 153 -16.89 -15.50 12.43
N VAL A 154 -17.77 -15.29 11.46
CA VAL A 154 -18.72 -16.31 11.03
C VAL A 154 -17.99 -17.49 10.38
N GLU A 155 -18.50 -18.68 10.67
CA GLU A 155 -18.08 -19.90 10.01
C GLU A 155 -18.74 -20.04 8.63
N TYR A 156 -18.03 -19.64 7.58
CA TYR A 156 -18.49 -19.81 6.20
C TYR A 156 -18.40 -21.28 5.75
N ASN A 157 -19.52 -21.88 5.37
CA ASN A 157 -19.60 -23.28 4.95
C ASN A 157 -19.61 -23.43 3.43
N SER A 158 -20.00 -22.39 2.70
CA SER A 158 -20.01 -22.37 1.24
C SER A 158 -19.17 -21.22 0.67
N LYS A 159 -18.82 -21.34 -0.61
CA LYS A 159 -18.18 -20.23 -1.34
C LYS A 159 -19.15 -19.06 -1.55
N ASP A 160 -20.45 -19.33 -1.64
CA ASP A 160 -21.47 -18.32 -1.91
C ASP A 160 -21.68 -17.40 -0.70
N GLU A 161 -21.77 -17.97 0.51
CA GLU A 161 -21.84 -17.19 1.76
C GLU A 161 -20.60 -16.29 1.95
N TYR A 162 -19.41 -16.84 1.66
CA TYR A 162 -18.18 -16.06 1.69
C TYR A 162 -18.13 -15.01 0.57
N GLY A 163 -18.72 -15.30 -0.59
CA GLY A 163 -18.86 -14.36 -1.70
C GLY A 163 -19.68 -13.12 -1.32
N GLU A 164 -20.78 -13.29 -0.60
CA GLU A 164 -21.58 -12.18 -0.07
C GLU A 164 -20.78 -11.33 0.93
N TYR A 165 -19.98 -11.96 1.80
CA TYR A 165 -19.10 -11.24 2.70
C TYR A 165 -18.00 -10.47 1.95
N MET A 166 -17.34 -11.08 0.96
CA MET A 166 -16.35 -10.39 0.14
C MET A 166 -16.96 -9.19 -0.60
N ARG A 167 -18.19 -9.33 -1.11
CA ARG A 167 -18.91 -8.23 -1.75
C ARG A 167 -19.16 -7.09 -0.78
N TYR A 168 -19.63 -7.40 0.44
CA TYR A 168 -19.79 -6.42 1.51
C TYR A 168 -18.46 -5.69 1.80
N MET A 169 -17.37 -6.43 2.01
CA MET A 169 -16.04 -5.87 2.28
C MET A 169 -15.52 -5.01 1.12
N THR A 170 -15.81 -5.39 -0.13
CA THR A 170 -15.44 -4.61 -1.31
C THR A 170 -16.16 -3.27 -1.35
N LEU A 171 -17.48 -3.27 -1.13
CA LEU A 171 -18.28 -2.06 -1.09
C LEU A 171 -17.84 -1.13 0.05
N LEU A 172 -17.55 -1.69 1.22
CA LEU A 172 -17.00 -0.95 2.34
C LEU A 172 -15.65 -0.30 1.99
N THR A 173 -14.73 -1.06 1.41
CA THR A 173 -13.41 -0.57 1.00
C THR A 173 -13.51 0.55 -0.03
N GLN A 174 -14.48 0.47 -0.96
CA GLN A 174 -14.77 1.54 -1.92
C GLN A 174 -15.31 2.79 -1.23
N ARG A 175 -16.20 2.64 -0.25
CA ARG A 175 -16.72 3.77 0.55
C ARG A 175 -15.61 4.47 1.32
N VAL A 176 -14.78 3.71 2.06
CA VAL A 176 -13.60 4.24 2.78
C VAL A 176 -12.68 4.99 1.83
N PHE A 177 -12.45 4.47 0.63
CA PHE A 177 -11.64 5.15 -0.37
C PHE A 177 -12.28 6.45 -0.87
N LYS A 178 -13.58 6.45 -1.16
CA LYS A 178 -14.29 7.66 -1.55
C LYS A 178 -14.17 8.75 -0.47
N ASP A 179 -14.40 8.40 0.78
CA ASP A 179 -14.33 9.36 1.90
C ASP A 179 -12.91 9.95 2.02
N SER A 180 -11.85 9.12 1.80
CA SER A 180 -10.47 9.62 1.73
C SER A 180 -10.19 10.57 0.55
N GLN A 181 -10.91 10.43 -0.57
CA GLN A 181 -10.81 11.35 -1.70
C GLN A 181 -11.52 12.66 -1.40
N ASP A 182 -12.64 12.62 -0.68
CA ASP A 182 -13.38 13.82 -0.28
C ASP A 182 -12.53 14.68 0.68
N ILE A 183 -11.81 14.05 1.63
CA ILE A 183 -10.83 14.75 2.47
C ILE A 183 -9.72 15.38 1.62
N LEU A 184 -9.19 14.65 0.64
CA LEU A 184 -8.15 15.17 -0.26
C LEU A 184 -8.62 16.41 -1.03
N MET A 185 -9.87 16.43 -1.48
CA MET A 185 -10.44 17.59 -2.16
C MET A 185 -10.54 18.80 -1.22
N ARG A 186 -10.96 18.59 0.03
CA ARG A 186 -10.94 19.66 1.06
C ARG A 186 -9.53 20.21 1.31
N MET A 187 -8.54 19.33 1.42
CA MET A 187 -7.13 19.73 1.57
C MET A 187 -6.63 20.59 0.39
N LYS A 188 -7.02 20.25 -0.84
CA LYS A 188 -6.66 21.02 -2.05
C LYS A 188 -7.27 22.42 -2.03
N VAL A 189 -8.50 22.56 -1.54
CA VAL A 189 -9.16 23.87 -1.41
C VAL A 189 -8.40 24.75 -0.43
N ILE A 190 -8.06 24.23 0.76
CA ILE A 190 -7.27 24.97 1.76
C ILE A 190 -5.92 25.40 1.16
N LYS A 191 -5.22 24.47 0.50
CA LYS A 191 -3.94 24.75 -0.15
C LYS A 191 -4.03 25.82 -1.25
N SER A 192 -5.17 25.92 -1.95
CA SER A 192 -5.37 26.95 -2.98
C SER A 192 -5.72 28.34 -2.44
N GLN A 193 -6.10 28.41 -1.17
CA GLN A 193 -6.46 29.65 -0.45
C GLN A 193 -5.31 30.20 0.39
N SER A 194 -4.25 29.40 0.59
CA SER A 194 -3.00 29.74 1.29
C SER A 194 -1.97 30.26 0.29
#